data_AF-A0AA36A2Q4-F1
#
_entry.id   AF-A0AA36A2Q4-F1
#
_cell.length_a   1.000
_cell.length_b   1.000
_cell.length_c   1.000
_cell.angle_alpha   90.00
_cell.angle_beta   90.00
_cell.angle_gamma   90.00
#
_symmetry.space_group_name_H-M   'P 1'
#
loop_
_entity.id
_entity.type
_entity.pdbx_description
1 polymer ?
#
loop_
_entity_poly.entity_id
_entity_poly.type
_entity_poly.pdbx_seq_one_letter_code
_entity_poly.pdbx_strand_id
1 'polypeptide(L)'
;MLKRPFARNRSSQLRRLEIVCCYHGSWRWNEALKKFSFLEELNIYRQKIPKEAIETVGLCFPMLRTLRVNQEACRFWPWDSVEKSYTIRNETTIAIGENLPELRHLELIENYMSNIGLQVILDGCCHLEFLDLRQC
;
A
#
# COMPACT_ATOMS: atom_id res chain seq x y z
N MET A 1 33.19 -33.17 -8.46
CA MET A 1 33.13 -32.15 -7.38
C MET A 1 31.79 -31.42 -7.44
N LEU A 2 31.18 -31.22 -6.28
CA LEU A 2 29.76 -31.01 -6.04
C LEU A 2 29.18 -29.71 -6.65
N LYS A 3 28.04 -29.85 -7.34
CA LYS A 3 27.10 -28.75 -7.62
C LYS A 3 26.53 -28.28 -6.27
N ARG A 4 26.85 -27.06 -5.85
CA ARG A 4 26.19 -26.41 -4.71
C ARG A 4 24.70 -26.24 -5.05
N PRO A 5 23.75 -26.64 -4.19
CA PRO A 5 22.35 -26.43 -4.47
C PRO A 5 22.08 -24.92 -4.44
N PHE A 6 21.49 -24.41 -5.51
CA PHE A 6 20.88 -23.09 -5.52
C PHE A 6 20.00 -22.98 -4.27
N ALA A 7 20.25 -21.99 -3.44
CA ALA A 7 19.35 -21.64 -2.36
C ALA A 7 17.99 -21.32 -2.99
N ARG A 8 17.06 -22.29 -2.93
CA ARG A 8 15.66 -22.11 -3.31
C ARG A 8 15.17 -20.91 -2.52
N ASN A 9 14.84 -19.84 -3.24
CA ASN A 9 14.46 -18.56 -2.67
C ASN A 9 13.17 -18.78 -1.86
N ARG A 10 13.28 -19.03 -0.55
CA ARG A 10 12.13 -19.40 0.32
C ARG A 10 11.07 -18.30 0.44
N SER A 11 11.39 -17.11 -0.07
CA SER A 11 10.50 -15.96 -0.26
C SER A 11 9.25 -16.28 -1.11
N SER A 12 9.27 -17.35 -1.91
CA SER A 12 8.22 -17.67 -2.89
C SER A 12 6.90 -18.19 -2.29
N GLN A 13 6.74 -18.25 -0.98
CA GLN A 13 5.48 -18.68 -0.33
C GLN A 13 4.92 -17.63 0.64
N LEU A 14 5.54 -16.45 0.70
CA LEU A 14 5.08 -15.40 1.60
C LEU A 14 3.72 -14.88 1.12
N ARG A 15 2.70 -15.07 1.96
CA ARG A 15 1.32 -14.63 1.73
C ARG A 15 0.98 -13.33 2.45
N ARG A 16 1.67 -13.05 3.56
CA ARG A 16 1.45 -11.88 4.41
C ARG A 16 2.76 -11.18 4.67
N LEU A 17 2.80 -9.87 4.42
CA LEU A 17 3.93 -9.01 4.72
C LEU A 17 3.43 -7.88 5.62
N GLU A 18 4.12 -7.70 6.74
CA GLU A 18 3.83 -6.63 7.70
C GLU A 18 5.09 -5.80 7.92
N ILE A 19 4.95 -4.48 7.80
CA ILE A 19 6.04 -3.51 7.95
C ILE A 19 5.59 -2.48 8.98
N VAL A 20 6.35 -2.36 10.07
CA VAL A 20 6.06 -1.43 11.17
C VAL A 20 7.27 -0.53 11.36
N CYS A 21 7.09 0.79 11.28
CA CYS A 21 8.07 1.80 11.71
C CYS A 21 9.47 1.67 11.07
N CYS A 22 9.60 1.95 9.77
CA CYS A 22 10.90 2.02 9.08
C CYS A 22 11.39 3.47 8.96
N TYR A 23 12.31 3.91 9.83
CA TYR A 23 12.88 5.27 9.84
C TYR A 23 13.88 5.56 8.69
N HIS A 24 13.99 4.71 7.67
CA HIS A 24 14.92 4.93 6.56
C HIS A 24 14.15 5.16 5.27
N GLY A 25 14.06 6.44 4.91
CA GLY A 25 13.58 6.91 3.62
C GLY A 25 14.32 6.22 2.48
N SER A 26 13.56 5.84 1.45
CA SER A 26 14.01 5.07 0.27
C SER A 26 14.21 3.57 0.47
N TRP A 27 13.34 2.89 1.22
CA TRP A 27 13.19 1.46 0.93
C TRP A 27 12.75 1.32 -0.54
N ARG A 28 13.44 0.43 -1.27
CA ARG A 28 13.14 0.14 -2.67
C ARG A 28 11.95 -0.81 -2.74
N TRP A 29 10.72 -0.30 -2.50
CA TRP A 29 9.44 -1.04 -2.67
C TRP A 29 9.56 -1.94 -3.90
N ASN A 30 9.95 -1.34 -5.02
CA ASN A 30 9.92 -1.99 -6.31
C ASN A 30 10.89 -3.18 -6.45
N GLU A 31 12.04 -3.18 -5.77
CA GLU A 31 12.99 -4.30 -5.85
C GLU A 31 12.63 -5.43 -4.89
N ALA A 32 12.12 -5.08 -3.71
CA ALA A 32 11.76 -6.06 -2.71
C ALA A 32 10.42 -6.74 -3.03
N LEU A 33 9.43 -5.98 -3.49
CA LEU A 33 8.11 -6.50 -3.82
C LEU A 33 8.15 -7.53 -4.95
N LYS A 34 9.04 -7.37 -5.93
CA LYS A 34 9.25 -8.34 -7.02
C LYS A 34 9.66 -9.75 -6.56
N LYS A 35 10.05 -9.93 -5.29
CA LYS A 35 10.43 -11.24 -4.73
C LYS A 35 9.25 -12.05 -4.19
N PHE A 36 8.04 -11.48 -4.13
CA PHE A 36 6.88 -12.05 -3.44
C PHE A 36 5.66 -12.28 -4.36
N SER A 37 5.73 -13.17 -5.33
CA SER A 37 4.65 -13.34 -6.33
C SER A 37 3.29 -13.83 -5.82
N PHE A 38 3.15 -14.19 -4.54
CA PHE A 38 1.93 -14.79 -3.96
C PHE A 38 1.42 -14.04 -2.72
N LEU A 39 1.76 -12.75 -2.61
CA LEU A 39 1.30 -11.94 -1.49
C LEU A 39 -0.21 -11.68 -1.59
N GLU A 40 -0.93 -11.97 -0.51
CA GLU A 40 -2.38 -11.78 -0.38
C GLU A 40 -2.72 -10.67 0.64
N GLU A 41 -1.79 -10.39 1.57
CA GLU A 41 -1.96 -9.38 2.61
C GLU A 41 -0.70 -8.52 2.78
N LEU A 42 -0.90 -7.21 2.71
CA LEU A 42 0.14 -6.20 2.94
C LEU A 42 -0.31 -5.24 4.04
N ASN A 43 0.43 -5.19 5.14
CA ASN A 43 0.17 -4.29 6.25
C ASN A 43 1.34 -3.34 6.46
N ILE A 44 1.04 -2.05 6.55
CA ILE A 44 2.01 -0.98 6.71
C ILE A 44 1.54 -0.09 7.84
N TYR A 45 2.34 0.00 8.90
CA TYR A 45 2.03 0.79 10.09
C TYR A 45 3.09 1.86 10.34
N ARG A 46 2.63 3.04 10.75
CA ARG A 46 3.44 4.21 11.08
C ARG A 46 4.30 4.72 9.91
N GLN A 47 3.84 4.56 8.67
CA GLN A 47 4.54 4.96 7.46
C GLN A 47 3.56 5.39 6.37
N LYS A 48 3.94 6.39 5.57
CA LYS A 48 3.25 6.71 4.31
C LYS A 48 3.77 5.79 3.20
N ILE A 49 2.85 5.23 2.41
CA ILE A 49 3.20 4.53 1.17
C ILE A 49 3.10 5.51 -0.02
N PRO A 50 4.17 5.66 -0.82
CA PRO A 50 4.10 6.49 -2.02
C PRO A 50 3.23 5.83 -3.10
N LYS A 51 2.63 6.62 -3.98
CA LYS A 51 1.74 6.14 -5.06
C LYS A 51 2.43 5.08 -5.93
N GLU A 52 3.69 5.29 -6.28
CA GLU A 52 4.48 4.40 -7.15
C GLU A 52 4.67 3.01 -6.54
N ALA A 53 4.68 2.93 -5.20
CA ALA A 53 4.72 1.66 -4.51
C ALA A 53 3.40 0.91 -4.64
N ILE A 54 2.26 1.59 -4.52
CA ILE A 54 0.93 0.97 -4.73
C ILE A 54 0.77 0.49 -6.18
N GLU A 55 1.20 1.27 -7.16
CA GLU A 55 1.22 0.83 -8.57
C GLU A 55 2.05 -0.45 -8.73
N THR A 56 3.24 -0.48 -8.13
CA THR A 56 4.10 -1.68 -8.14
C THR A 56 3.44 -2.87 -7.44
N VAL A 57 2.75 -2.65 -6.31
CA VAL A 57 1.97 -3.68 -5.61
C VAL A 57 0.92 -4.26 -6.55
N GLY A 58 0.15 -3.44 -7.24
CA GLY A 58 -0.88 -3.91 -8.19
C GLY A 58 -0.29 -4.73 -9.34
N LEU A 59 0.88 -4.33 -9.84
CA LEU A 59 1.60 -5.07 -10.89
C LEU A 59 2.19 -6.40 -10.38
N CYS A 60 2.70 -6.44 -9.15
CA CYS A 60 3.42 -7.60 -8.63
C CYS A 60 2.49 -8.61 -7.93
N PHE A 61 1.37 -8.16 -7.37
CA PHE A 61 0.48 -8.94 -6.51
C PHE A 61 -0.97 -8.87 -6.98
N PRO A 62 -1.31 -9.47 -8.14
CA PRO A 62 -2.66 -9.42 -8.67
C PRO A 62 -3.70 -10.10 -7.76
N MET A 63 -3.26 -10.89 -6.78
CA MET A 63 -4.12 -11.60 -5.82
C MET A 63 -4.16 -10.93 -4.44
N LEU A 64 -3.68 -9.68 -4.30
CA LEU A 64 -3.72 -8.97 -3.03
C LEU A 64 -5.19 -8.71 -2.63
N ARG A 65 -5.60 -9.25 -1.47
CA ARG A 65 -6.97 -9.14 -0.95
C ARG A 65 -7.08 -8.19 0.22
N THR A 66 -6.00 -8.02 0.97
CA THR A 66 -5.98 -7.19 2.18
C THR A 66 -4.85 -6.17 2.09
N LEU A 67 -5.21 -4.90 2.24
CA LEU A 67 -4.28 -3.79 2.37
C LEU A 67 -4.59 -3.00 3.64
N ARG A 68 -3.59 -2.86 4.51
CA ARG A 68 -3.64 -1.93 5.64
C ARG A 68 -2.54 -0.90 5.50
N VAL A 69 -2.90 0.37 5.46
CA VAL A 69 -1.97 1.49 5.47
C VAL A 69 -2.41 2.39 6.61
N ASN A 70 -1.76 2.26 7.75
CA ASN A 70 -2.08 3.02 8.94
C ASN A 70 -0.92 3.97 9.19
N GLN A 71 -1.13 5.24 8.86
CA GLN A 71 -0.13 6.27 9.13
C GLN A 71 -0.11 6.54 10.63
N GLU A 72 0.99 7.07 11.11
CA GLU A 72 1.00 7.71 12.43
C GLU A 72 0.73 9.18 12.14
N ALA A 73 -0.26 9.75 12.81
CA ALA A 73 -0.68 11.12 12.64
C ALA A 73 0.57 11.98 12.80
N CYS A 74 1.07 12.46 11.66
CA CYS A 74 2.04 13.52 11.65
C CYS A 74 1.32 14.74 12.24
N ARG A 75 1.30 14.86 13.57
CA ARG A 75 0.96 16.09 14.32
C ARG A 75 1.84 17.28 13.92
N PHE A 76 2.76 17.07 12.97
CA PHE A 76 3.79 17.99 12.53
C PHE A 76 3.81 18.20 11.01
N TRP A 77 2.77 17.82 10.25
CA TRP A 77 2.65 18.47 8.93
C TRP A 77 2.14 19.89 9.18
N PRO A 78 2.87 20.95 8.79
CA PRO A 78 2.32 22.29 8.85
C PRO A 78 1.06 22.28 8.00
N TRP A 79 -0.07 22.36 8.67
CA TRP A 79 -1.41 22.39 8.12
C TRP A 79 -1.59 23.57 7.12
N ASP A 80 -0.63 24.51 7.11
CA ASP A 80 -0.81 25.84 6.54
C ASP A 80 0.14 26.25 5.39
N SER A 81 1.09 25.43 4.91
CA SER A 81 2.12 26.00 4.01
C SER A 81 1.94 25.82 2.49
N VAL A 82 1.08 24.93 1.99
CA VAL A 82 0.73 24.91 0.55
C VAL A 82 -0.66 24.31 0.36
N GLU A 83 -1.52 25.02 -0.37
CA GLU A 83 -2.73 24.45 -0.98
C GLU A 83 -2.31 23.30 -1.90
N LYS A 84 -2.19 22.09 -1.34
CA LYS A 84 -1.86 20.89 -2.11
C LYS A 84 -3.02 20.65 -3.08
N SER A 85 -2.69 20.54 -4.36
CA SER A 85 -3.70 20.23 -5.38
C SER A 85 -4.48 18.95 -5.01
N TYR A 86 -5.73 18.87 -5.44
CA TYR A 86 -6.58 17.69 -5.22
C TYR A 86 -5.88 16.38 -5.62
N THR A 87 -5.07 16.41 -6.67
CA THR A 87 -4.28 15.26 -7.13
C THR A 87 -3.28 14.80 -6.07
N ILE A 88 -2.56 15.72 -5.42
CA ILE A 88 -1.57 15.38 -4.38
C ILE A 88 -2.29 14.86 -3.13
N ARG A 89 -3.46 15.41 -2.80
CA ARG A 89 -4.29 14.96 -1.68
C ARG A 89 -4.80 13.52 -1.87
N ASN A 90 -5.15 13.15 -3.10
CA ASN A 90 -5.78 11.85 -3.41
C ASN A 90 -4.81 10.85 -4.07
N GLU A 91 -3.49 11.12 -4.09
CA GLU A 91 -2.53 10.31 -4.86
C GLU A 91 -2.57 8.83 -4.46
N THR A 92 -2.63 8.54 -3.16
CA THR A 92 -2.66 7.18 -2.61
C THR A 92 -3.98 6.50 -2.93
N THR A 93 -5.10 7.19 -2.77
CA THR A 93 -6.43 6.64 -3.03
C THR A 93 -6.67 6.38 -4.51
N ILE A 94 -6.15 7.26 -5.39
CA ILE A 94 -6.16 7.07 -6.84
C ILE A 94 -5.36 5.83 -7.20
N ALA A 95 -4.14 5.71 -6.69
CA ALA A 95 -3.29 4.54 -6.96
C ALA A 95 -3.97 3.23 -6.52
N ILE A 96 -4.62 3.22 -5.35
CA ILE A 96 -5.34 2.04 -4.84
C ILE A 96 -6.49 1.69 -5.79
N GLY A 97 -7.38 2.64 -6.10
CA GLY A 97 -8.54 2.38 -6.95
C GLY A 97 -8.15 1.93 -8.36
N GLU A 98 -7.10 2.49 -8.95
CA GLU A 98 -6.66 2.16 -10.30
C GLU A 98 -5.92 0.82 -10.41
N ASN A 99 -5.23 0.37 -9.34
CA ASN A 99 -4.28 -0.75 -9.44
C ASN A 99 -4.65 -1.97 -8.59
N LEU A 100 -5.60 -1.86 -7.67
CA LEU A 100 -5.94 -2.93 -6.71
C LEU A 100 -7.44 -3.31 -6.75
N PRO A 101 -7.99 -3.71 -7.90
CA PRO A 101 -9.42 -4.00 -8.05
C PRO A 101 -9.88 -5.23 -7.25
N GLU A 102 -8.97 -6.16 -6.95
CA GLU A 102 -9.26 -7.42 -6.24
C GLU A 102 -9.29 -7.28 -4.72
N LEU A 103 -9.10 -6.07 -4.18
CA LEU A 103 -9.14 -5.83 -2.74
C LEU A 103 -10.51 -6.15 -2.14
N ARG A 104 -10.47 -6.79 -0.97
CA ARG A 104 -11.64 -7.13 -0.15
C ARG A 104 -11.60 -6.46 1.21
N HIS A 105 -10.41 -6.22 1.74
CA HIS A 105 -10.20 -5.49 3.00
C HIS A 105 -9.26 -4.32 2.76
N LEU A 106 -9.74 -3.12 3.06
CA LEU A 106 -8.93 -1.90 3.05
C LEU A 106 -9.03 -1.18 4.40
N GLU A 107 -7.88 -0.91 5.00
CA GLU A 107 -7.75 -0.07 6.18
C GLU A 107 -6.84 1.11 5.84
N LEU A 108 -7.38 2.31 5.91
CA LEU A 108 -6.66 3.56 5.80
C LEU A 108 -6.92 4.33 7.09
N ILE A 109 -5.95 4.35 8.00
CA ILE A 109 -6.06 5.11 9.25
C ILE A 109 -5.09 6.28 9.22
N GLU A 110 -5.59 7.48 9.56
CA GLU A 110 -4.78 8.71 9.55
C GLU A 110 -4.19 9.03 8.16
N ASN A 111 -4.84 8.58 7.08
CA ASN A 111 -4.43 8.87 5.71
C ASN A 111 -5.21 10.06 5.16
N TYR A 112 -4.51 11.15 4.84
CA TYR A 112 -5.14 12.32 4.25
C TYR A 112 -5.76 12.01 2.88
N MET A 113 -7.06 12.24 2.73
CA MET A 113 -7.79 12.11 1.46
C MET A 113 -8.99 13.07 1.39
N SER A 114 -9.68 13.12 0.26
CA SER A 114 -10.97 13.82 0.12
C SER A 114 -12.08 12.85 -0.31
N ASN A 115 -13.32 13.33 -0.34
CA ASN A 115 -14.46 12.56 -0.86
C ASN A 115 -14.24 12.08 -2.30
N ILE A 116 -13.46 12.81 -3.10
CA ILE A 116 -13.08 12.36 -4.45
C ILE A 116 -12.19 11.12 -4.36
N GLY A 117 -11.20 11.12 -3.47
CA GLY A 117 -10.35 9.96 -3.23
C GLY A 117 -11.14 8.74 -2.75
N LEU A 118 -12.15 8.96 -1.91
CA LEU A 118 -13.06 7.89 -1.48
C LEU A 118 -13.84 7.31 -2.66
N GLN A 119 -14.42 8.18 -3.50
CA GLN A 119 -15.15 7.75 -4.69
C GLN A 119 -14.29 6.88 -5.60
N VAL A 120 -13.03 7.29 -5.83
CA VAL A 120 -12.10 6.50 -6.67
C VAL A 120 -11.83 5.11 -6.08
N ILE A 121 -11.72 4.97 -4.76
CA ILE A 121 -11.60 3.65 -4.12
C ILE A 121 -12.85 2.81 -4.35
N LEU A 122 -14.04 3.40 -4.14
CA LEU A 122 -15.31 2.68 -4.27
C LEU A 122 -15.59 2.25 -5.72
N ASP A 123 -15.20 3.07 -6.69
CA ASP A 123 -15.36 2.77 -8.12
C ASP A 123 -14.34 1.73 -8.59
N GLY A 124 -13.10 1.78 -8.08
CA GLY A 124 -12.00 0.94 -8.52
C GLY A 124 -11.92 -0.43 -7.83
N CYS A 125 -12.20 -0.49 -6.52
CA CYS A 125 -12.14 -1.70 -5.70
C CYS A 125 -13.53 -2.34 -5.58
N CYS A 126 -14.05 -2.89 -6.67
CA CYS A 126 -15.42 -3.40 -6.75
C CYS A 126 -15.70 -4.66 -5.89
N HIS A 127 -14.66 -5.30 -5.36
CA HIS A 127 -14.75 -6.48 -4.50
C HIS A 127 -14.63 -6.17 -3.00
N LEU A 128 -14.62 -4.90 -2.62
CA LEU A 128 -14.40 -4.48 -1.24
C LEU A 128 -15.55 -4.94 -0.32
N GLU A 129 -15.19 -5.67 0.74
CA GLU A 129 -16.11 -6.20 1.76
C GLU A 129 -15.94 -5.45 3.10
N PHE A 130 -14.78 -4.83 3.32
CA PHE A 130 -14.44 -4.09 4.53
C PHE A 130 -13.63 -2.84 4.18
N LEU A 131 -14.05 -1.72 4.76
CA LEU A 131 -13.41 -0.42 4.63
C LEU A 131 -13.36 0.29 5.98
N ASP A 132 -12.16 0.58 6.45
CA ASP A 132 -11.92 1.37 7.66
C ASP A 132 -11.15 2.65 7.30
N LEU A 133 -11.73 3.79 7.63
CA LEU A 133 -11.25 5.14 7.28
C LEU A 133 -11.07 6.04 8.51
N ARG A 134 -10.83 5.46 9.69
CA ARG A 134 -10.70 6.26 10.91
C ARG A 134 -9.61 7.34 10.76
N GLN A 135 -9.95 8.57 11.12
CA GLN A 135 -9.05 9.73 11.11
C GLN A 135 -8.50 10.15 9.72
N CYS A 136 -9.23 9.83 8.64
CA CYS A 136 -8.88 10.24 7.26
C CYS A 136 -9.49 11.58 6.83
#